data_AF-A0A7S4HVG9-F1
#
_entry.id   AF-A0A7S4HVG9-F1
#
_cell.length_a   1.000
_cell.length_b   1.000
_cell.length_c   1.000
_cell.angle_alpha   90.00
_cell.angle_beta   90.00
_cell.angle_gamma   90.00
#
_symmetry.space_group_name_H-M   'P 1'
#
loop_
_entity.id
_entity.type
_entity.pdbx_description
1 polymer ?
#
loop_
_entity_poly.entity_id
_entity_poly.type
_entity_poly.pdbx_seq_one_letter_code
_entity_poly.pdbx_strand_id
1 'polypeptide(L)'
;GRYDAATFRADDHDLVLRNEFSSDGDFFELTESRARGRTSAPSGEDGDGMVVEYDFSIKSRVGWGGGYDDRQYSVAGWLSVLPLFDPHYQVLISRGEASGYVRVRKKSTMDHGSGKKDQGSDEKGSEGYVLVDRRYDFEDAAVYLEKNWGGTFPTRWWWMQANAFPSESSLSVTSTGAVRGLPITGQEEEVALVGVHWNGQFLPFPLVDWSVRWGSWVVRGTYEDYVVTLVGRCKEEDAPVPVRCPTPTGMRDTALETYHGELRLVLRRRVGGKGGMLETLVDATTHNACLEVGGASWFKNRGKEEWEGRSAMAEPLKSVVMNVEAERAGADALQLLKKFIEIPGL
;
A
#
# COMPACT_ATOMS: atom_id res chain seq x y z
N GLY A 1 29.31 -7.21 14.72
CA GLY A 1 28.26 -8.21 15.02
C GLY A 1 27.20 -8.09 13.95
N ARG A 2 26.78 -9.20 13.35
CA ARG A 2 25.72 -9.19 12.32
C ARG A 2 24.41 -8.92 13.03
N TYR A 3 23.74 -7.81 12.70
CA TYR A 3 22.38 -7.56 13.18
C TYR A 3 21.45 -8.43 12.34
N ASP A 4 20.91 -9.44 13.00
CA ASP A 4 19.83 -10.26 12.50
C ASP A 4 18.53 -9.53 12.80
N ALA A 5 17.84 -9.02 11.77
CA ALA A 5 16.55 -8.36 11.93
C ALA A 5 15.47 -9.30 12.49
N ALA A 6 15.68 -10.63 12.44
CA ALA A 6 14.82 -11.61 13.13
C ALA A 6 14.91 -11.52 14.66
N THR A 7 15.89 -10.79 15.20
CA THR A 7 16.04 -10.52 16.64
C THR A 7 15.46 -9.17 17.07
N PHE A 8 14.86 -8.39 16.16
CA PHE A 8 14.13 -7.19 16.55
C PHE A 8 12.97 -7.58 17.48
N ARG A 9 13.14 -7.29 18.76
CA ARG A 9 12.07 -7.32 19.76
C ARG A 9 11.87 -5.90 20.21
N ALA A 10 10.72 -5.31 19.86
CA ALA A 10 10.20 -4.21 20.65
C ALA A 10 9.75 -4.81 21.99
N ASP A 11 10.14 -4.17 23.09
CA ASP A 11 9.65 -4.56 24.41
C ASP A 11 8.11 -4.49 24.44
N ASP A 12 7.46 -5.53 24.96
CA ASP A 12 5.98 -5.72 24.97
C ASP A 12 5.19 -4.56 25.59
N HIS A 13 5.86 -3.59 26.23
CA HIS A 13 5.24 -2.57 27.08
C HIS A 13 5.23 -1.14 26.53
N ASP A 14 5.81 -0.85 25.36
CA ASP A 14 5.82 0.54 24.83
C ASP A 14 5.02 0.77 23.53
N LEU A 15 4.39 -0.27 22.97
CA LEU A 15 3.39 -0.11 21.91
C LEU A 15 1.99 -0.03 22.51
N VAL A 16 1.66 1.12 23.09
CA VAL A 16 0.26 1.43 23.41
C VAL A 16 -0.47 1.70 22.10
N LEU A 17 -1.03 0.66 21.49
CA LEU A 17 -2.01 0.77 20.42
C LEU A 17 -3.27 1.42 21.00
N ARG A 18 -3.36 2.75 20.90
CA ARG A 18 -4.61 3.46 21.16
C ARG A 18 -5.52 3.29 19.95
N ASN A 19 -6.43 2.33 20.07
CA ASN A 19 -7.50 2.18 19.10
C ASN A 19 -8.72 2.95 19.60
N GLU A 20 -9.21 3.90 18.81
CA GLU A 20 -10.51 4.52 19.03
C GLU A 20 -11.50 3.87 18.08
N PHE A 21 -12.42 3.09 18.64
CA PHE A 21 -13.50 2.46 17.88
C PHE A 21 -14.82 3.19 18.14
N SER A 22 -15.68 3.20 17.12
CA SER A 22 -17.03 3.76 17.21
C SER A 22 -18.02 2.89 18.00
N SER A 23 -17.66 1.64 18.32
CA SER A 23 -18.53 0.68 19.00
C SER A 23 -17.76 -0.19 20.00
N ASP A 24 -18.40 -0.51 21.13
CA ASP A 24 -17.85 -1.34 22.23
C ASP A 24 -17.48 -2.78 21.83
N GLY A 25 -17.86 -3.24 20.63
CA GLY A 25 -17.53 -4.58 20.12
C GLY A 25 -16.51 -4.60 18.98
N ASP A 26 -16.01 -3.44 18.56
CA ASP A 26 -15.03 -3.36 17.47
C ASP A 26 -13.62 -3.56 18.02
N PHE A 27 -12.78 -4.26 17.25
CA PHE A 27 -11.41 -4.57 17.64
C PHE A 27 -10.53 -4.81 16.43
N PHE A 28 -9.22 -4.71 16.64
CA PHE A 28 -8.19 -5.02 15.67
C PHE A 28 -7.04 -5.73 16.38
N GLU A 29 -6.62 -6.88 15.86
CA GLU A 29 -5.47 -7.62 16.34
C GLU A 29 -4.62 -8.08 15.15
N LEU A 30 -3.30 -7.90 15.28
CA LEU A 30 -2.32 -8.32 14.29
C LEU A 30 -1.15 -8.99 15.00
N THR A 31 -0.74 -10.14 14.48
CA THR A 31 0.49 -10.85 14.86
C THR A 31 1.36 -11.02 13.62
N GLU A 32 2.53 -11.65 13.75
CA GLU A 32 3.40 -11.96 12.62
C GLU A 32 2.72 -12.79 11.52
N SER A 33 1.69 -13.58 11.86
CA SER A 33 1.10 -14.58 10.96
C SER A 33 -0.43 -14.59 10.94
N ARG A 34 -1.08 -13.63 11.61
CA ARG A 34 -2.55 -13.58 11.69
C ARG A 34 -3.05 -12.16 11.84
N ALA A 35 -4.08 -11.82 11.08
CA ALA A 35 -4.85 -10.60 11.24
C ALA A 35 -6.31 -10.95 11.52
N ARG A 36 -6.90 -10.32 12.52
CA ARG A 36 -8.32 -10.43 12.80
C ARG A 36 -8.88 -9.12 13.32
N GLY A 37 -10.16 -8.90 13.05
CA GLY A 37 -10.80 -7.69 13.47
C GLY A 37 -12.29 -7.72 13.25
N ARG A 38 -12.92 -6.76 13.88
CA ARG A 38 -14.33 -6.45 13.73
C ARG A 38 -14.47 -4.94 13.68
N THR A 39 -15.16 -4.46 12.66
CA THR A 39 -15.50 -3.05 12.55
C THR A 39 -16.98 -2.90 12.20
N SER A 40 -17.60 -1.87 12.75
CA SER A 40 -18.98 -1.54 12.48
C SER A 40 -19.09 -0.08 12.03
N ALA A 41 -19.80 0.14 10.93
CA ALA A 41 -20.23 1.47 10.55
C ALA A 41 -21.50 1.80 11.35
N PRO A 42 -21.56 2.96 12.04
CA PRO A 42 -22.77 3.39 12.71
C PRO A 42 -23.92 3.45 11.71
N SER A 43 -25.10 2.96 12.11
CA SER A 43 -26.31 3.14 11.33
C SER A 43 -26.59 4.64 11.19
N GLY A 44 -26.68 5.15 9.96
CA GLY A 44 -27.25 6.48 9.71
C GLY A 44 -28.72 6.55 10.18
N GLU A 45 -29.37 7.71 10.01
CA GLU A 45 -30.79 7.90 10.34
C GLU A 45 -31.71 6.84 9.70
N ASP A 46 -31.28 6.24 8.57
CA ASP A 46 -32.00 5.20 7.83
C ASP A 46 -31.78 3.75 8.33
N GLY A 47 -31.03 3.52 9.40
CA GLY A 47 -30.91 2.20 10.04
C GLY A 47 -29.99 1.18 9.33
N ASP A 48 -29.28 1.58 8.28
CA ASP A 48 -28.38 0.75 7.47
C ASP A 48 -27.01 0.52 8.15
N GLY A 49 -26.99 -0.24 9.24
CA GLY A 49 -25.73 -0.66 9.88
C GLY A 49 -25.01 -1.75 9.08
N MET A 50 -23.68 -1.64 8.98
CA MET A 50 -22.80 -2.67 8.40
C MET A 50 -21.75 -3.10 9.41
N VAL A 51 -21.56 -4.41 9.55
CA VAL A 51 -20.52 -5.02 10.38
C VAL A 51 -19.65 -5.89 9.47
N VAL A 52 -18.35 -5.68 9.54
CA VAL A 52 -17.35 -6.54 8.89
C VAL A 52 -16.53 -7.22 9.96
N GLU A 53 -16.43 -8.54 9.87
CA GLU A 53 -15.57 -9.38 10.70
C GLU A 53 -14.62 -10.14 9.79
N TYR A 54 -13.37 -10.27 10.20
CA TYR A 54 -12.40 -11.08 9.48
C TYR A 54 -11.44 -11.76 10.43
N ASP A 55 -10.95 -12.92 10.02
CA ASP A 55 -9.92 -13.67 10.72
C ASP A 55 -9.20 -14.52 9.68
N PHE A 56 -7.92 -14.24 9.46
CA PHE A 56 -7.11 -14.98 8.51
C PHE A 56 -5.66 -15.07 8.95
N SER A 57 -5.05 -16.20 8.60
CA SER A 57 -3.61 -16.42 8.71
C SER A 57 -2.89 -15.90 7.47
N ILE A 58 -1.62 -15.54 7.63
CA ILE A 58 -0.74 -15.04 6.57
C ILE A 58 0.52 -15.91 6.55
N LYS A 59 0.82 -16.49 5.39
CA LYS A 59 2.11 -17.10 5.08
C LYS A 59 2.92 -16.09 4.27
N SER A 60 3.89 -15.45 4.90
CA SER A 60 4.81 -14.53 4.23
C SER A 60 5.73 -15.31 3.28
N ARG A 61 5.87 -14.85 2.03
CA ARG A 61 6.71 -15.51 1.01
C ARG A 61 7.85 -14.62 0.54
N VAL A 62 7.56 -13.35 0.29
CA VAL A 62 8.47 -12.38 -0.31
C VAL A 62 8.33 -11.05 0.43
N GLY A 63 9.44 -10.55 0.93
CA GLY A 63 9.55 -9.23 1.55
C GLY A 63 10.20 -8.21 0.60
N TRP A 64 10.67 -7.08 1.14
CA TRP A 64 11.41 -6.09 0.35
C TRP A 64 12.91 -6.43 0.27
N GLY A 65 13.28 -7.33 -0.64
CA GLY A 65 14.67 -7.78 -0.79
C GLY A 65 14.87 -9.16 -1.39
N GLY A 66 13.79 -9.94 -1.49
CA GLY A 66 13.85 -11.34 -1.90
C GLY A 66 12.83 -12.18 -1.13
N GLY A 67 13.17 -13.44 -0.86
CA GLY A 67 12.40 -14.30 0.04
C GLY A 67 12.22 -13.65 1.41
N TYR A 68 11.16 -14.03 2.13
CA TYR A 68 10.82 -13.39 3.40
C TYR A 68 11.93 -13.54 4.47
N ASP A 69 12.62 -14.68 4.49
CA ASP A 69 13.74 -14.94 5.40
C ASP A 69 15.09 -14.41 4.88
N ASP A 70 15.12 -13.88 3.65
CA ASP A 70 16.31 -13.22 3.12
C ASP A 70 16.53 -11.86 3.81
N ARG A 71 17.66 -11.22 3.51
CA ARG A 71 17.91 -9.86 3.97
C ARG A 71 16.87 -8.92 3.37
N GLN A 72 16.17 -8.22 4.26
CA GLN A 72 15.23 -7.16 3.90
C GLN A 72 15.95 -5.79 3.86
N TYR A 73 15.46 -4.90 3.00
CA TYR A 73 15.99 -3.57 2.78
C TYR A 73 14.96 -2.50 3.16
N SER A 74 15.43 -1.30 3.46
CA SER A 74 14.55 -0.14 3.63
C SER A 74 14.04 0.32 2.26
N VAL A 75 12.72 0.49 2.12
CA VAL A 75 12.13 0.97 0.85
C VAL A 75 12.63 2.37 0.49
N ALA A 76 12.81 3.23 1.49
CA ALA A 76 13.29 4.60 1.33
C ALA A 76 14.80 4.76 1.63
N GLY A 77 15.53 3.64 1.74
CA GLY A 77 16.94 3.58 2.11
C GLY A 77 17.20 3.80 3.60
N TRP A 78 18.40 3.50 4.10
CA TRP A 78 18.64 3.48 5.55
C TRP A 78 18.47 4.83 6.24
N LEU A 79 18.65 5.96 5.54
CA LEU A 79 18.42 7.28 6.12
C LEU A 79 16.97 7.48 6.56
N SER A 80 16.03 6.75 5.96
CA SER A 80 14.62 6.78 6.36
C SER A 80 14.37 6.22 7.76
N VAL A 81 15.36 5.71 8.49
CA VAL A 81 15.18 5.38 9.91
C VAL A 81 15.28 6.60 10.82
N LEU A 82 15.85 7.71 10.33
CA LEU A 82 16.02 8.91 11.13
C LEU A 82 14.68 9.66 11.23
N PRO A 83 14.24 10.08 12.44
CA PRO A 83 12.97 10.80 12.66
C PRO A 83 12.83 12.13 11.89
N LEU A 84 13.90 12.54 11.20
CA LEU A 84 13.96 13.71 10.35
C LEU A 84 13.35 13.48 8.96
N PHE A 85 12.90 12.28 8.60
CA PHE A 85 12.26 12.04 7.30
C PHE A 85 10.79 11.64 7.53
N ASP A 86 9.86 12.52 7.17
CA ASP A 86 8.41 12.31 7.35
C ASP A 86 7.70 12.45 5.98
N PRO A 87 6.78 11.54 5.60
CA PRO A 87 6.46 10.27 6.25
C PRO A 87 7.48 9.17 6.01
N HIS A 88 7.42 8.17 6.89
CA HIS A 88 8.11 6.91 6.75
C HIS A 88 7.20 5.82 6.21
N TYR A 89 7.84 4.87 5.52
CA TYR A 89 7.15 3.82 4.79
C TYR A 89 8.00 2.55 4.69
N GLN A 90 7.37 1.38 4.81
CA GLN A 90 8.01 0.08 4.58
C GLN A 90 7.03 -0.95 4.01
N VAL A 91 7.45 -1.62 2.93
CA VAL A 91 6.83 -2.86 2.45
C VAL A 91 7.30 -3.99 3.36
N LEU A 92 6.35 -4.66 4.02
CA LEU A 92 6.62 -5.79 4.90
C LEU A 92 6.48 -7.11 4.15
N ILE A 93 5.44 -7.23 3.32
CA ILE A 93 5.15 -8.40 2.50
C ILE A 93 4.81 -7.92 1.10
N SER A 94 5.72 -8.09 0.15
CA SER A 94 5.42 -7.87 -1.28
C SER A 94 4.47 -8.94 -1.79
N ARG A 95 4.64 -10.18 -1.31
CA ARG A 95 3.76 -11.31 -1.63
C ARG A 95 3.69 -12.29 -0.47
N GLY A 96 2.47 -12.65 -0.10
CA GLY A 96 2.17 -13.77 0.78
C GLY A 96 0.91 -14.50 0.33
N GLU A 97 0.52 -15.49 1.11
CA GLU A 97 -0.71 -16.26 0.94
C GLU A 97 -1.53 -16.15 2.23
N ALA A 98 -2.80 -15.76 2.10
CA ALA A 98 -3.72 -15.65 3.23
C ALA A 98 -4.82 -16.71 3.13
N SER A 99 -5.16 -17.30 4.27
CA SER A 99 -6.26 -18.28 4.38
C SER A 99 -7.10 -17.96 5.61
N GLY A 100 -8.42 -17.90 5.43
CA GLY A 100 -9.37 -17.50 6.47
C GLY A 100 -10.69 -17.03 5.90
N TYR A 101 -11.31 -16.03 6.54
CA TYR A 101 -12.59 -15.52 6.09
C TYR A 101 -12.75 -14.00 6.27
N VAL A 102 -13.65 -13.44 5.47
CA VAL A 102 -14.32 -12.16 5.71
C VAL A 102 -15.82 -12.40 5.79
N ARG A 103 -16.49 -11.86 6.80
CA ARG A 103 -17.94 -11.90 6.97
C ARG A 103 -18.50 -10.49 7.00
N VAL A 104 -19.50 -10.24 6.17
CA VAL A 104 -20.20 -8.97 6.05
C VAL A 104 -21.64 -9.17 6.47
N ARG A 105 -22.07 -8.41 7.48
CA ARG A 105 -23.46 -8.36 7.94
C ARG A 105 -23.99 -6.94 7.71
N LYS A 106 -25.01 -6.81 6.87
CA LYS A 106 -25.67 -5.53 6.60
C LYS A 106 -27.15 -5.61 6.95
N LYS A 107 -27.64 -4.62 7.69
CA LYS A 107 -29.08 -4.35 7.82
C LYS A 107 -29.48 -3.44 6.66
N SER A 108 -30.48 -3.84 5.89
CA SER A 108 -31.05 -3.02 4.82
C SER A 108 -32.55 -2.87 5.10
N THR A 109 -33.05 -1.64 5.05
CA THR A 109 -34.52 -1.41 5.03
C THR A 109 -35.12 -2.04 3.77
N MET A 110 -36.28 -2.70 3.90
CA MET A 110 -37.00 -3.20 2.73
C MET A 110 -37.60 -2.01 1.97
N ASP A 111 -37.16 -1.81 0.73
CA ASP A 111 -37.82 -0.87 -0.18
C ASP A 111 -39.25 -1.35 -0.45
N HIS A 112 -40.23 -0.69 0.19
CA HIS A 112 -41.63 -0.90 -0.15
C HIS A 112 -41.86 -0.18 -1.47
N GLY A 113 -41.63 -0.92 -2.57
CA GLY A 113 -41.89 -0.44 -3.92
C GLY A 113 -43.20 0.33 -3.98
N SER A 114 -43.21 1.44 -4.70
CA SER A 114 -44.26 2.46 -4.79
C SER A 114 -45.64 1.91 -5.22
N GLY A 115 -46.27 1.14 -4.34
CA GLY A 115 -47.66 0.76 -4.41
C GLY A 115 -48.52 1.95 -4.01
N LYS A 116 -49.47 2.31 -4.87
CA LYS A 116 -50.51 3.32 -4.60
C LYS A 116 -51.06 3.15 -3.18
N LYS A 117 -50.95 4.20 -2.36
CA LYS A 117 -51.66 4.30 -1.09
C LYS A 117 -53.16 4.29 -1.36
N ASP A 118 -53.83 3.15 -1.14
CA ASP A 118 -55.26 3.15 -0.89
C ASP A 118 -55.50 3.69 0.52
N GLN A 119 -56.30 4.75 0.61
CA GLN A 119 -56.65 5.42 1.86
C GLN A 119 -57.60 4.52 2.66
N GLY A 120 -57.11 3.96 3.77
CA GLY A 120 -57.99 3.40 4.80
C GLY A 120 -57.42 2.22 5.57
N SER A 121 -56.46 2.45 6.46
CA SER A 121 -56.29 1.72 7.74
C SER A 121 -55.04 2.22 8.46
N ASP A 122 -55.21 2.67 9.71
CA ASP A 122 -54.13 3.01 10.63
C ASP A 122 -53.55 1.73 11.24
N GLU A 123 -52.83 0.93 10.44
CA GLU A 123 -51.86 -0.02 10.99
C GLU A 123 -50.46 0.56 10.80
N LYS A 124 -49.79 0.89 11.92
CA LYS A 124 -48.35 1.16 11.94
C LYS A 124 -47.62 -0.11 11.48
N GLY A 125 -47.33 -0.20 10.19
CA GLY A 125 -46.49 -1.25 9.63
C GLY A 125 -45.15 -1.28 10.37
N SER A 126 -44.80 -2.43 10.93
CA SER A 126 -43.46 -2.68 11.45
C SER A 126 -42.48 -2.57 10.28
N GLU A 127 -41.56 -1.62 10.33
CA GLU A 127 -40.47 -1.52 9.35
C GLU A 127 -39.66 -2.82 9.37
N GLY A 128 -39.89 -3.66 8.36
CA GLY A 128 -39.13 -4.89 8.15
C GLY A 128 -37.75 -4.56 7.58
N TYR A 129 -36.71 -5.11 8.19
CA TYR A 129 -35.34 -5.06 7.65
C TYR A 129 -34.93 -6.44 7.13
N VAL A 130 -34.10 -6.46 6.09
CA VAL A 130 -33.37 -7.66 5.66
C VAL A 130 -31.98 -7.62 6.29
N LEU A 131 -31.61 -8.72 6.94
CA LEU A 131 -30.23 -8.97 7.32
C LEU A 131 -29.55 -9.73 6.17
N VAL A 132 -28.63 -9.07 5.48
CA VAL A 132 -27.70 -9.72 4.58
C VAL A 132 -26.52 -10.19 5.42
N ASP A 133 -26.30 -11.50 5.49
CA ASP A 133 -25.17 -12.11 6.17
C ASP A 133 -24.41 -12.98 5.17
N ARG A 134 -23.24 -12.50 4.75
CA ARG A 134 -22.39 -13.19 3.77
C ARG A 134 -21.02 -13.45 4.37
N ARG A 135 -20.56 -14.69 4.23
CA ARG A 135 -19.21 -15.10 4.57
C ARG A 135 -18.48 -15.50 3.28
N TYR A 136 -17.25 -15.02 3.15
CA TYR A 136 -16.32 -15.31 2.07
C TYR A 136 -15.14 -16.03 2.69
N ASP A 137 -15.07 -17.33 2.48
CA ASP A 137 -13.91 -18.14 2.84
C ASP A 137 -12.91 -18.15 1.68
N PHE A 138 -11.63 -18.09 1.99
CA PHE A 138 -10.56 -18.08 1.01
C PHE A 138 -9.36 -18.88 1.52
N GLU A 139 -8.63 -19.45 0.57
CA GLU A 139 -7.44 -20.25 0.81
C GLU A 139 -6.34 -19.81 -0.14
N ASP A 140 -5.14 -19.61 0.41
CA ASP A 140 -3.94 -19.19 -0.30
C ASP A 140 -4.15 -17.97 -1.23
N ALA A 141 -5.01 -17.04 -0.80
CA ALA A 141 -5.27 -15.79 -1.50
C ALA A 141 -4.03 -14.88 -1.44
N ALA A 142 -3.70 -14.21 -2.54
CA ALA A 142 -2.55 -13.32 -2.55
C ALA A 142 -2.74 -12.16 -1.56
N VAL A 143 -1.72 -11.90 -0.73
CA VAL A 143 -1.74 -10.81 0.25
C VAL A 143 -0.51 -9.93 0.13
N TYR A 144 -0.72 -8.66 0.41
CA TYR A 144 0.28 -7.60 0.47
C TYR A 144 0.17 -6.90 1.82
N LEU A 145 1.31 -6.49 2.39
CA LEU A 145 1.34 -5.78 3.66
C LEU A 145 2.41 -4.68 3.65
N GLU A 146 2.00 -3.50 4.10
CA GLU A 146 2.88 -2.36 4.30
C GLU A 146 2.59 -1.66 5.63
N LYS A 147 3.53 -0.82 6.04
CA LYS A 147 3.41 0.03 7.22
C LYS A 147 3.82 1.45 6.87
N ASN A 148 2.97 2.40 7.26
CA ASN A 148 3.22 3.83 7.22
C ASN A 148 3.34 4.35 8.66
N TRP A 149 4.26 5.28 8.92
CA TRP A 149 4.34 5.98 10.21
C TRP A 149 4.93 7.38 10.02
N GLY A 150 4.67 8.28 10.97
CA GLY A 150 5.06 9.68 10.84
C GLY A 150 3.94 10.64 11.26
N GLY A 151 4.13 11.93 11.05
CA GLY A 151 3.16 12.97 11.38
C GLY A 151 2.06 13.10 10.33
N THR A 152 2.43 13.03 9.04
CA THR A 152 1.50 13.22 7.91
C THR A 152 1.91 12.45 6.67
N PHE A 153 0.95 12.09 5.83
CA PHE A 153 1.25 11.52 4.50
C PHE A 153 1.88 12.57 3.54
N PRO A 154 2.48 12.15 2.41
CA PRO A 154 3.09 13.06 1.45
C PRO A 154 2.07 14.09 0.92
N THR A 155 2.52 15.24 0.42
CA THR A 155 1.60 16.26 -0.11
C THR A 155 0.92 15.81 -1.41
N ARG A 156 1.58 14.92 -2.16
CA ARG A 156 1.09 14.28 -3.39
C ARG A 156 1.77 12.92 -3.55
N TRP A 157 1.02 11.87 -3.92
CA TRP A 157 1.59 10.56 -4.23
C TRP A 157 0.71 9.72 -5.17
N TRP A 158 1.30 8.65 -5.71
CA TRP A 158 0.59 7.56 -6.38
C TRP A 158 1.16 6.21 -5.93
N TRP A 159 0.32 5.18 -6.03
CA TRP A 159 0.65 3.80 -5.67
C TRP A 159 0.21 2.81 -6.75
N MET A 160 0.99 1.76 -6.94
CA MET A 160 0.65 0.61 -7.75
C MET A 160 1.14 -0.66 -7.04
N GLN A 161 0.24 -1.60 -6.77
CA GLN A 161 0.61 -2.90 -6.21
C GLN A 161 -0.17 -4.01 -6.90
N ALA A 162 0.54 -5.07 -7.29
CA ALA A 162 -0.10 -6.32 -7.65
C ALA A 162 0.84 -7.52 -7.47
N ASN A 163 0.28 -8.64 -7.04
CA ASN A 163 1.03 -9.89 -6.82
C ASN A 163 0.25 -11.15 -7.23
N ALA A 164 -0.86 -10.96 -7.95
CA ALA A 164 -1.74 -12.01 -8.46
C ALA A 164 -1.82 -11.96 -10.00
N PHE A 165 -0.73 -12.31 -10.69
CA PHE A 165 -0.68 -12.38 -12.16
C PHE A 165 -1.03 -13.79 -12.63
N PRO A 166 -2.12 -14.00 -13.41
CA PRO A 166 -2.54 -15.34 -13.83
C PRO A 166 -1.51 -16.09 -14.66
N SER A 167 -0.73 -15.38 -15.50
CA SER A 167 0.31 -15.98 -16.35
C SER A 167 1.67 -16.10 -15.66
N GLU A 168 1.88 -15.44 -14.52
CA GLU A 168 3.19 -15.32 -13.88
C GLU A 168 3.05 -15.41 -12.35
N SER A 169 2.93 -16.64 -11.86
CA SER A 169 2.66 -16.88 -10.45
C SER A 169 3.83 -16.53 -9.53
N SER A 170 5.02 -16.16 -10.01
CA SER A 170 6.14 -15.68 -9.18
C SER A 170 6.22 -14.15 -9.13
N LEU A 171 5.41 -13.46 -9.93
CA LEU A 171 5.51 -12.02 -10.14
C LEU A 171 4.82 -11.24 -9.03
N SER A 172 5.52 -10.27 -8.48
CA SER A 172 4.98 -9.24 -7.60
C SER A 172 5.60 -7.90 -7.97
N VAL A 173 4.78 -6.86 -7.98
CA VAL A 173 5.25 -5.49 -8.20
C VAL A 173 4.64 -4.57 -7.16
N THR A 174 5.50 -3.67 -6.67
CA THR A 174 5.11 -2.52 -5.87
C THR A 174 5.81 -1.31 -6.47
N SER A 175 5.07 -0.25 -6.73
CA SER A 175 5.63 0.99 -7.27
C SER A 175 4.92 2.19 -6.66
N THR A 176 5.69 3.23 -6.38
CA THR A 176 5.16 4.47 -5.84
C THR A 176 5.99 5.65 -6.30
N GLY A 177 5.35 6.82 -6.34
CA GLY A 177 6.00 8.11 -6.43
C GLY A 177 5.32 9.09 -5.48
N ALA A 178 6.10 9.98 -4.88
CA ALA A 178 5.63 10.92 -3.89
C ALA A 178 6.44 12.23 -3.91
N VAL A 179 5.79 13.31 -3.48
CA VAL A 179 6.45 14.56 -3.09
C VAL A 179 6.70 14.50 -1.59
N ARG A 180 7.97 14.39 -1.20
CA ARG A 180 8.36 14.37 0.23
C ARG A 180 9.05 15.67 0.63
N GLY A 181 8.85 16.06 1.89
CA GLY A 181 9.55 17.20 2.49
C GLY A 181 10.94 16.82 3.00
N LEU A 182 11.89 17.74 2.86
CA LEU A 182 13.24 17.66 3.42
C LEU A 182 13.34 18.67 4.58
N PRO A 183 13.07 18.28 5.84
CA PRO A 183 12.90 19.26 6.92
C PRO A 183 14.17 20.03 7.29
N ILE A 184 15.37 19.55 6.91
CA ILE A 184 16.61 20.33 7.10
C ILE A 184 16.66 21.55 6.17
N THR A 185 16.21 21.41 4.92
CA THR A 185 16.28 22.46 3.90
C THR A 185 14.95 23.20 3.71
N GLY A 186 13.85 22.61 4.17
CA GLY A 186 12.48 23.06 3.89
C GLY A 186 12.08 22.89 2.42
N GLN A 187 12.86 22.16 1.63
CA GLN A 187 12.55 21.88 0.23
C GLN A 187 11.68 20.63 0.09
N GLU A 188 10.98 20.52 -1.03
CA GLU A 188 10.31 19.29 -1.44
C GLU A 188 11.09 18.62 -2.57
N GLU A 189 11.01 17.30 -2.66
CA GLU A 189 11.54 16.54 -3.79
C GLU A 189 10.57 15.46 -4.27
N GLU A 190 10.61 15.20 -5.58
CA GLU A 190 9.87 14.11 -6.20
C GLU A 190 10.72 12.84 -6.22
N VAL A 191 10.25 11.82 -5.50
CA VAL A 191 10.88 10.51 -5.42
C VAL A 191 9.95 9.46 -5.96
N ALA A 192 10.51 8.41 -6.56
CA ALA A 192 9.75 7.26 -7.01
C ALA A 192 10.62 6.01 -7.07
N LEU A 193 9.98 4.86 -7.00
CA LEU A 193 10.63 3.55 -7.07
C LEU A 193 9.69 2.51 -7.70
N VAL A 194 10.28 1.49 -8.31
CA VAL A 194 9.59 0.25 -8.66
C VAL A 194 10.36 -0.91 -8.04
N GLY A 195 9.70 -1.78 -7.28
CA GLY A 195 10.23 -3.06 -6.85
C GLY A 195 9.54 -4.19 -7.61
N VAL A 196 10.29 -4.98 -8.37
CA VAL A 196 9.76 -6.17 -9.05
C VAL A 196 10.40 -7.41 -8.44
N HIS A 197 9.57 -8.35 -8.01
CA HIS A 197 9.99 -9.70 -7.67
C HIS A 197 9.56 -10.65 -8.78
N TRP A 198 10.49 -11.43 -9.32
CA TRP A 198 10.23 -12.40 -10.37
C TRP A 198 11.25 -13.54 -10.31
N ASN A 199 10.76 -14.79 -10.35
CA ASN A 199 11.60 -15.99 -10.32
C ASN A 199 12.67 -16.00 -9.21
N GLY A 200 12.28 -15.55 -8.01
CA GLY A 200 13.16 -15.50 -6.83
C GLY A 200 14.16 -14.34 -6.83
N GLN A 201 14.12 -13.45 -7.82
CA GLN A 201 14.96 -12.25 -7.88
C GLN A 201 14.17 -11.02 -7.43
N PHE A 202 14.86 -10.08 -6.77
CA PHE A 202 14.36 -8.74 -6.51
C PHE A 202 15.10 -7.73 -7.40
N LEU A 203 14.34 -6.95 -8.18
CA LEU A 203 14.82 -5.91 -9.08
C LEU A 203 14.32 -4.54 -8.61
N PRO A 204 15.16 -3.74 -7.95
CA PRO A 204 14.79 -2.41 -7.47
C PRO A 204 15.13 -1.35 -8.52
N PHE A 205 14.13 -0.72 -9.13
CA PHE A 205 14.30 0.36 -10.12
C PHE A 205 14.23 1.74 -9.46
N PRO A 206 15.39 2.42 -9.28
CA PRO A 206 15.44 3.73 -8.63
C PRO A 206 15.28 4.90 -9.61
N LEU A 207 15.38 4.64 -10.92
CA LEU A 207 15.19 5.65 -11.96
C LEU A 207 13.81 5.45 -12.57
N VAL A 208 12.87 6.30 -12.20
CA VAL A 208 11.47 6.15 -12.55
C VAL A 208 10.97 7.41 -13.25
N ASP A 209 10.39 7.23 -14.42
CA ASP A 209 9.56 8.22 -15.10
C ASP A 209 8.09 7.84 -14.90
N TRP A 210 7.21 8.82 -14.69
CA TRP A 210 5.78 8.55 -14.58
C TRP A 210 4.92 9.61 -15.27
N SER A 211 3.74 9.19 -15.71
CA SER A 211 2.58 10.00 -16.08
C SER A 211 1.37 9.33 -15.41
N VAL A 212 0.75 10.03 -14.45
CA VAL A 212 -0.28 9.46 -13.58
C VAL A 212 -1.45 10.44 -13.46
N ARG A 213 -2.66 9.93 -13.71
CA ARG A 213 -3.95 10.57 -13.43
C ARG A 213 -4.93 9.49 -12.98
N TRP A 214 -6.03 9.87 -12.34
CA TRP A 214 -7.04 8.87 -11.99
C TRP A 214 -7.54 8.17 -13.26
N GLY A 215 -7.60 6.84 -13.24
CA GLY A 215 -7.90 6.02 -14.40
C GLY A 215 -6.68 5.59 -15.23
N SER A 216 -5.50 6.20 -15.06
CA SER A 216 -4.31 5.88 -15.86
C SER A 216 -2.99 6.09 -15.11
N TRP A 217 -2.20 5.04 -14.98
CA TRP A 217 -0.85 5.06 -14.44
C TRP A 217 0.11 4.54 -15.51
N VAL A 218 1.05 5.35 -15.97
CA VAL A 218 2.12 4.93 -16.87
C VAL A 218 3.44 5.18 -16.17
N VAL A 219 4.12 4.11 -15.79
CA VAL A 219 5.37 4.18 -15.01
C VAL A 219 6.45 3.39 -15.72
N ARG A 220 7.64 3.97 -15.84
CA ARG A 220 8.80 3.32 -16.45
C ARG A 220 9.98 3.36 -15.49
N GLY A 221 10.47 2.19 -15.10
CA GLY A 221 11.66 2.03 -14.27
C GLY A 221 12.88 1.61 -15.08
N THR A 222 14.07 2.09 -14.71
CA THR A 222 15.36 1.62 -15.23
C THR A 222 16.31 1.22 -14.08
N TYR A 223 16.92 0.04 -14.21
CA TYR A 223 17.89 -0.50 -13.26
C TYR A 223 18.92 -1.34 -14.01
N GLU A 224 20.19 -0.92 -14.01
CA GLU A 224 21.25 -1.59 -14.78
C GLU A 224 20.83 -1.79 -16.26
N ASP A 225 20.83 -3.04 -16.75
CA ASP A 225 20.37 -3.41 -18.08
C ASP A 225 18.86 -3.67 -18.15
N TYR A 226 18.14 -3.59 -17.03
CA TYR A 226 16.71 -3.84 -16.96
C TYR A 226 15.89 -2.57 -17.17
N VAL A 227 14.76 -2.73 -17.87
CA VAL A 227 13.73 -1.71 -18.02
C VAL A 227 12.39 -2.37 -17.70
N VAL A 228 11.62 -1.76 -16.81
CA VAL A 228 10.23 -2.16 -16.54
C VAL A 228 9.29 -1.07 -17.03
N THR A 229 8.16 -1.48 -17.60
CA THR A 229 7.05 -0.59 -17.92
C THR A 229 5.79 -1.12 -17.26
N LEU A 230 5.14 -0.29 -16.47
CA LEU A 230 3.88 -0.56 -15.80
C LEU A 230 2.80 0.32 -16.44
N VAL A 231 1.69 -0.29 -16.83
CA VAL A 231 0.51 0.41 -17.31
C VAL A 231 -0.68 -0.04 -16.48
N GLY A 232 -1.10 0.83 -15.55
CA GLY A 232 -2.27 0.65 -14.70
C GLY A 232 -3.47 1.40 -15.26
N ARG A 233 -4.67 0.80 -15.17
CA ARG A 233 -5.93 1.41 -15.57
C ARG A 233 -7.04 1.03 -14.61
N CYS A 234 -7.97 1.96 -14.42
CA CYS A 234 -9.28 1.68 -13.87
C CYS A 234 -10.33 2.46 -14.66
N LYS A 235 -11.59 2.05 -14.59
CA LYS A 235 -12.65 2.80 -15.27
C LYS A 235 -12.86 4.12 -14.54
N GLU A 236 -12.95 5.23 -15.28
CA GLU A 236 -13.18 6.54 -14.66
C GLU A 236 -14.56 6.62 -13.99
N GLU A 237 -15.52 5.82 -14.46
CA GLU A 237 -16.86 5.69 -13.89
C GLU A 237 -16.95 4.83 -12.62
N ASP A 238 -15.93 4.01 -12.33
CA ASP A 238 -15.90 3.24 -11.09
C ASP A 238 -15.73 4.20 -9.91
N ALA A 239 -16.59 4.06 -8.89
CA ALA A 239 -16.46 4.86 -7.68
C ALA A 239 -15.17 4.46 -6.95
N PRO A 240 -14.22 5.40 -6.72
CA PRO A 240 -13.04 5.12 -5.92
C PRO A 240 -13.44 4.75 -4.50
N VAL A 241 -12.61 3.93 -3.85
CA VAL A 241 -12.66 3.74 -2.40
C VAL A 241 -11.90 4.91 -1.76
N PRO A 242 -12.56 5.81 -1.01
CA PRO A 242 -11.85 6.86 -0.29
C PRO A 242 -11.07 6.25 0.88
N VAL A 243 -9.83 6.68 1.04
CA VAL A 243 -8.96 6.24 2.13
C VAL A 243 -8.61 7.42 3.03
N ARG A 244 -8.76 7.20 4.34
CA ARG A 244 -8.45 8.17 5.38
C ARG A 244 -6.95 8.13 5.66
N CYS A 245 -6.27 9.24 5.43
CA CYS A 245 -4.85 9.37 5.73
C CYS A 245 -4.61 10.41 6.85
N PRO A 246 -3.50 10.30 7.60
CA PRO A 246 -3.06 11.31 8.55
C PRO A 246 -2.76 12.66 7.87
N THR A 247 -3.31 13.74 8.42
CA THR A 247 -3.04 15.13 8.05
C THR A 247 -2.68 15.95 9.29
N PRO A 248 -2.15 17.18 9.17
CA PRO A 248 -1.91 18.05 10.32
C PRO A 248 -3.17 18.34 11.16
N THR A 249 -4.36 18.08 10.61
CA THR A 249 -5.66 18.32 11.26
C THR A 249 -6.42 17.03 11.60
N GLY A 250 -5.71 15.88 11.62
CA GLY A 250 -6.27 14.55 11.89
C GLY A 250 -6.53 13.70 10.64
N MET A 251 -7.19 12.56 10.81
CA MET A 251 -7.50 11.61 9.73
C MET A 251 -8.58 12.17 8.79
N ARG A 252 -8.26 12.31 7.49
CA ARG A 252 -9.15 12.86 6.46
C ARG A 252 -9.13 11.98 5.21
N ASP A 253 -10.24 11.94 4.47
CA ASP A 253 -10.24 11.33 3.13
C ASP A 253 -9.34 12.15 2.21
N THR A 254 -8.20 11.58 1.83
CA THR A 254 -7.19 12.25 1.01
C THR A 254 -6.58 11.38 -0.07
N ALA A 255 -6.95 10.09 -0.11
CA ALA A 255 -6.58 9.15 -1.14
C ALA A 255 -7.80 8.50 -1.77
N LEU A 256 -7.61 8.10 -3.02
CA LEU A 256 -8.56 7.34 -3.83
C LEU A 256 -7.89 6.05 -4.25
N GLU A 257 -8.50 4.92 -3.92
CA GLU A 257 -8.02 3.58 -4.25
C GLU A 257 -9.00 2.81 -5.12
N THR A 258 -8.46 1.87 -5.90
CA THR A 258 -9.23 0.80 -6.54
C THR A 258 -8.47 -0.51 -6.45
N TYR A 259 -9.17 -1.59 -6.09
CA TYR A 259 -8.64 -2.96 -6.06
C TYR A 259 -9.02 -3.77 -7.31
N HIS A 260 -9.72 -3.13 -8.24
CA HIS A 260 -10.15 -3.70 -9.53
C HIS A 260 -9.32 -3.14 -10.70
N GLY A 261 -8.11 -2.66 -10.40
CA GLY A 261 -7.21 -2.12 -11.41
C GLY A 261 -6.72 -3.19 -12.37
N GLU A 262 -6.74 -2.89 -13.67
CA GLU A 262 -5.94 -3.60 -14.65
C GLU A 262 -4.50 -3.11 -14.53
N LEU A 263 -3.53 -4.03 -14.43
CA LEU A 263 -2.12 -3.70 -14.47
C LEU A 263 -1.39 -4.62 -15.44
N ARG A 264 -0.77 -4.03 -16.47
CA ARG A 264 0.21 -4.71 -17.33
C ARG A 264 1.63 -4.35 -16.90
N LEU A 265 2.46 -5.37 -16.72
CA LEU A 265 3.89 -5.25 -16.47
C LEU A 265 4.66 -5.84 -17.64
N VAL A 266 5.57 -5.05 -18.22
CA VAL A 266 6.54 -5.52 -19.21
C VAL A 266 7.95 -5.34 -18.67
N LEU A 267 8.63 -6.44 -18.38
CA LEU A 267 10.03 -6.45 -17.96
C LEU A 267 10.91 -6.81 -19.16
N ARG A 268 11.91 -5.97 -19.43
CA ARG A 268 12.89 -6.18 -20.49
C ARG A 268 14.31 -6.10 -19.96
N ARG A 269 15.22 -6.79 -20.62
CA ARG A 269 16.66 -6.70 -20.38
C ARG A 269 17.40 -6.30 -21.66
N ARG A 270 18.39 -5.44 -21.53
CA ARG A 270 19.29 -5.05 -22.61
C ARG A 270 20.32 -6.14 -22.84
N VAL A 271 20.47 -6.55 -24.10
CA VAL A 271 21.44 -7.55 -24.55
C VAL A 271 22.35 -6.93 -25.61
N GLY A 272 23.66 -7.15 -25.50
CA GLY A 272 24.66 -6.62 -26.44
C GLY A 272 25.28 -5.26 -26.06
N GLY A 273 25.21 -4.84 -24.80
CA GLY A 273 25.85 -3.62 -24.29
C GLY A 273 25.09 -2.32 -24.58
N LYS A 274 25.76 -1.17 -24.48
CA LYS A 274 25.15 0.16 -24.73
C LYS A 274 24.58 0.23 -26.15
N GLY A 275 23.28 0.48 -26.26
CA GLY A 275 22.57 0.51 -27.55
C GLY A 275 22.07 -0.86 -28.03
N GLY A 276 22.31 -1.92 -27.27
CA GLY A 276 21.82 -3.26 -27.55
C GLY A 276 20.29 -3.39 -27.48
N MET A 277 19.78 -4.50 -28.05
CA MET A 277 18.35 -4.81 -28.14
C MET A 277 17.74 -5.03 -26.75
N LEU A 278 16.47 -4.64 -26.57
CA LEU A 278 15.69 -4.99 -25.39
C LEU A 278 14.93 -6.30 -25.62
N GLU A 279 15.39 -7.36 -24.98
CA GLU A 279 14.70 -8.65 -24.92
C GLU A 279 13.58 -8.58 -23.88
N THR A 280 12.39 -9.11 -24.19
CA THR A 280 11.28 -9.16 -23.23
C THR A 280 11.38 -10.42 -22.41
N LEU A 281 11.48 -10.25 -21.09
CA LEU A 281 11.54 -11.33 -20.11
C LEU A 281 10.17 -11.69 -19.58
N VAL A 282 9.33 -10.67 -19.34
CA VAL A 282 7.97 -10.82 -18.81
C VAL A 282 7.05 -9.84 -19.52
N ASP A 283 5.85 -10.30 -19.86
CA ASP A 283 4.72 -9.49 -20.32
C ASP A 283 3.45 -10.09 -19.71
N ALA A 284 3.01 -9.52 -18.59
CA ALA A 284 1.94 -10.10 -17.77
C ALA A 284 0.91 -9.04 -17.42
N THR A 285 -0.36 -9.45 -17.36
CA THR A 285 -1.48 -8.58 -16.99
C THR A 285 -2.29 -9.20 -15.87
N THR A 286 -2.74 -8.39 -14.92
CA THR A 286 -3.72 -8.75 -13.89
C THR A 286 -4.85 -7.73 -13.85
N HIS A 287 -6.00 -8.14 -13.30
CA HIS A 287 -7.17 -7.29 -13.03
C HIS A 287 -7.42 -7.09 -11.52
N ASN A 288 -6.45 -7.52 -10.70
CA ASN A 288 -6.48 -7.43 -9.24
C ASN A 288 -5.32 -6.56 -8.76
N ALA A 289 -5.12 -5.40 -9.38
CA ALA A 289 -4.14 -4.43 -8.93
C ALA A 289 -4.78 -3.40 -7.99
N CYS A 290 -4.09 -3.09 -6.91
CA CYS A 290 -4.35 -1.89 -6.13
C CYS A 290 -3.69 -0.69 -6.83
N LEU A 291 -4.49 0.28 -7.24
CA LEU A 291 -4.02 1.54 -7.82
C LEU A 291 -4.54 2.69 -6.96
N GLU A 292 -3.64 3.55 -6.54
CA GLU A 292 -3.95 4.67 -5.64
C GLU A 292 -3.37 5.97 -6.16
N VAL A 293 -4.07 7.03 -5.83
CA VAL A 293 -3.58 8.39 -5.90
C VAL A 293 -4.00 9.14 -4.65
N GLY A 294 -3.12 9.99 -4.14
CA GLY A 294 -3.40 10.72 -2.93
C GLY A 294 -2.69 12.07 -2.83
N GLY A 295 -3.20 12.87 -1.90
CA GLY A 295 -2.82 14.26 -1.70
C GLY A 295 -4.01 15.18 -1.89
N ALA A 296 -4.01 16.30 -1.18
CA ALA A 296 -5.15 17.21 -1.11
C ALA A 296 -5.58 17.75 -2.49
N SER A 297 -4.65 17.91 -3.44
CA SER A 297 -4.95 18.36 -4.80
C SER A 297 -5.71 17.31 -5.61
N TRP A 298 -5.32 16.04 -5.49
CA TRP A 298 -5.95 14.92 -6.19
C TRP A 298 -7.38 14.72 -5.74
N PHE A 299 -7.63 14.74 -4.43
CA PHE A 299 -8.96 14.56 -3.90
C PHE A 299 -9.93 15.67 -4.35
N LYS A 300 -9.50 16.94 -4.32
CA LYS A 300 -10.31 18.09 -4.76
C LYS A 300 -10.67 18.03 -6.24
N ASN A 301 -9.75 17.54 -7.08
CA ASN A 301 -9.92 17.46 -8.53
C ASN A 301 -10.39 16.08 -9.02
N ARG A 302 -10.72 15.15 -8.12
CA ARG A 302 -11.01 13.73 -8.42
C ARG A 302 -9.96 13.08 -9.33
N GLY A 303 -8.69 13.42 -9.11
CA GLY A 303 -7.54 12.94 -9.88
C GLY A 303 -7.57 13.27 -11.37
N LYS A 304 -8.32 14.30 -11.80
CA LYS A 304 -8.30 14.80 -13.18
C LYS A 304 -7.01 15.51 -13.57
N GLU A 305 -6.17 15.84 -12.60
CA GLU A 305 -4.87 16.44 -12.84
C GLU A 305 -3.88 15.34 -13.22
N GLU A 306 -3.22 15.51 -14.37
CA GLU A 306 -2.12 14.66 -14.77
C GLU A 306 -0.83 15.10 -14.08
N TRP A 307 -0.13 14.14 -13.49
CA TRP A 307 1.19 14.32 -12.91
C TRP A 307 2.22 13.60 -13.76
N GLU A 308 3.02 14.37 -14.48
CA GLU A 308 4.24 13.88 -15.11
C GLU A 308 5.44 14.21 -14.23
N GLY A 309 6.35 13.27 -14.08
CA GLY A 309 7.57 13.49 -13.33
C GLY A 309 8.63 12.44 -13.59
N ARG A 310 9.82 12.72 -13.04
CA ARG A 310 10.96 11.82 -13.07
C ARG A 310 11.60 11.86 -11.71
N SER A 311 11.98 10.69 -11.19
CA SER A 311 12.65 10.57 -9.91
C SER A 311 13.97 11.35 -9.97
N ALA A 312 14.02 12.48 -9.28
CA ALA A 312 15.21 13.29 -9.13
C ALA A 312 15.84 12.97 -7.78
N MET A 313 16.23 11.71 -7.53
CA MET A 313 17.00 11.39 -6.33
C MET A 313 18.35 12.13 -6.41
N ALA A 314 18.46 13.24 -5.66
CA ALA A 314 19.65 14.06 -5.63
C ALA A 314 20.82 13.27 -5.00
N GLU A 315 22.00 13.37 -5.61
CA GLU A 315 23.24 12.90 -4.99
C GLU A 315 23.51 13.72 -3.71
N PRO A 316 23.93 13.10 -2.59
CA PRO A 316 24.55 11.77 -2.49
C PRO A 316 23.59 10.63 -2.11
N LEU A 317 22.27 10.86 -1.98
CA LEU A 317 21.32 9.84 -1.49
C LEU A 317 21.22 8.61 -2.40
N LYS A 318 21.46 8.76 -3.70
CA LYS A 318 21.49 7.67 -4.67
C LYS A 318 22.51 6.58 -4.31
N SER A 319 23.65 6.97 -3.74
CA SER A 319 24.71 6.05 -3.26
C SER A 319 24.41 5.42 -1.90
N VAL A 320 23.47 5.98 -1.14
CA VAL A 320 23.19 5.66 0.27
C VAL A 320 21.94 4.78 0.41
N VAL A 321 20.93 5.00 -0.45
CA VAL A 321 19.67 4.27 -0.49
C VAL A 321 19.79 2.94 -1.24
N MET A 322 20.73 2.81 -2.19
CA MET A 322 20.73 1.72 -3.17
C MET A 322 22.07 0.98 -3.33
N ASN A 323 23.08 1.28 -2.51
CA ASN A 323 24.33 0.54 -2.55
C ASN A 323 24.37 -0.45 -1.37
N VAL A 324 24.23 -1.74 -1.66
CA VAL A 324 24.32 -2.83 -0.68
C VAL A 324 25.63 -2.78 0.12
N GLU A 325 26.69 -2.21 -0.46
CA GLU A 325 27.97 -1.95 0.22
C GLU A 325 27.98 -0.65 1.05
N ALA A 326 27.26 0.41 0.63
CA ALA A 326 27.12 1.62 1.44
C ALA A 326 26.13 1.42 2.60
N GLU A 327 25.12 0.55 2.47
CA GLU A 327 24.33 0.07 3.60
C GLU A 327 25.20 -0.66 4.64
N ARG A 328 26.22 -1.44 4.21
CA ARG A 328 27.18 -2.04 5.14
C ARG A 328 27.95 -0.98 5.94
N ALA A 329 28.42 0.08 5.27
CA ALA A 329 29.18 1.16 5.93
C ALA A 329 28.29 2.11 6.76
N GLY A 330 27.07 2.40 6.30
CA GLY A 330 26.10 3.28 6.97
C GLY A 330 25.57 2.68 8.27
N ALA A 331 25.33 1.36 8.31
CA ALA A 331 24.95 0.65 9.53
C ALA A 331 26.04 0.71 10.62
N ASP A 332 27.33 0.71 10.23
CA ASP A 332 28.46 0.88 11.16
C ASP A 332 28.58 2.34 11.65
N ALA A 333 28.25 3.33 10.82
CA ALA A 333 28.18 4.74 11.23
C ALA A 333 26.99 5.02 12.17
N LEU A 334 25.85 4.35 11.97
CA LEU A 334 24.68 4.42 12.84
C LEU A 334 24.97 3.90 14.26
N GLN A 335 25.81 2.87 14.41
CA GLN A 335 26.26 2.41 15.72
C GLN A 335 27.07 3.46 16.50
N LEU A 336 27.81 4.32 15.80
CA LEU A 336 28.54 5.43 16.41
C LEU A 336 27.60 6.57 16.84
N LEU A 337 26.56 6.85 16.04
CA LEU A 337 25.54 7.87 16.33
C LEU A 337 24.58 7.47 17.45
N LYS A 338 24.31 6.17 17.64
CA LYS A 338 23.51 5.63 18.77
C LYS A 338 24.04 6.01 20.15
N LYS A 339 25.31 6.42 20.27
CA LYS A 339 25.88 6.93 21.54
C LYS A 339 25.40 8.34 21.89
N PHE A 340 24.80 9.05 20.93
CA PHE A 340 24.48 10.48 21.05
C PHE A 340 23.02 10.81 20.71
N ILE A 341 22.27 9.89 20.09
CA ILE A 341 20.88 10.08 19.70
C ILE A 341 20.09 8.81 20.04
N GLU A 342 19.06 8.94 20.86
CA GLU A 342 18.10 7.88 21.15
C GLU A 342 17.10 7.82 19.98
N ILE A 343 16.99 6.66 19.32
CA ILE A 343 16.10 6.44 18.18
C ILE A 343 14.94 5.56 18.65
N PRO A 344 13.71 6.09 18.79
CA PRO A 344 12.58 5.31 19.25
C PRO A 344 12.27 4.16 18.27
N GLY A 345 12.29 2.92 18.77
CA GLY A 345 11.96 1.72 18.01
C GLY A 345 13.11 1.08 17.21
N LEU A 346 14.39 1.30 17.57
CA LEU A 346 15.56 0.69 16.91
C LEU A 346 16.75 0.32 17.81
#